data_AF-A0A6L4ZGR4-F1
#
_entry.id   AF-A0A6L4ZGR4-F1
#
_cell.length_a   1.000
_cell.length_b   1.000
_cell.length_c   1.000
_cell.angle_alpha   90.00
_cell.angle_beta   90.00
_cell.angle_gamma   90.00
#
_symmetry.space_group_name_H-M   'P 1'
#
loop_
_entity.id
_entity.type
_entity.pdbx_description
1 polymer ?
#
loop_
_entity_poly.entity_id
_entity_poly.type
_entity_poly.pdbx_seq_one_letter_code
_entity_poly.pdbx_strand_id
1 'polypeptide(L)'
;MLPIQFKTRFRKEELKDLTSTDILDVIQKWLEEKEFAILIRKEDKIVFHKADGWHSFNARSFLVSGVIKIKDKNEELIIINGNWMVFLIAIPFLLFILLAESRYSTFDKGDVDIIWVFFIVIFGGNLLTRIIAHWGLKSAIKKMIKNYT
;
A
#
# COMPACT_ATOMS: atom_id res chain seq x y z
N MET A 1 -5.90 0.77 -12.96
CA MET A 1 -4.75 0.14 -12.27
C MET A 1 -4.42 0.98 -11.05
N LEU A 2 -3.97 0.37 -9.95
CA LEU A 2 -3.53 1.13 -8.77
C LEU A 2 -2.19 1.80 -9.07
N PRO A 3 -1.98 3.07 -8.69
CA PRO A 3 -0.81 3.85 -9.11
C PRO A 3 0.51 3.27 -8.57
N ILE A 4 0.49 2.70 -7.37
CA ILE A 4 1.61 1.92 -6.84
C ILE A 4 1.11 0.52 -6.47
N GLN A 5 1.82 -0.48 -6.99
CA GLN A 5 1.55 -1.90 -6.75
C GLN A 5 2.83 -2.59 -6.32
N PHE A 6 2.82 -3.14 -5.12
CA PHE A 6 3.86 -4.04 -4.67
C PHE A 6 3.43 -5.47 -4.94
N LYS A 7 4.30 -6.24 -5.60
CA LYS A 7 4.04 -7.62 -5.97
C LYS A 7 5.01 -8.52 -5.22
N THR A 8 4.47 -9.41 -4.41
CA THR A 8 5.24 -10.53 -3.87
C THR A 8 4.85 -11.78 -4.65
N ARG A 9 5.85 -12.55 -5.09
CA ARG A 9 5.66 -13.83 -5.75
C ARG A 9 6.09 -14.93 -4.79
N PHE A 10 5.30 -15.99 -4.75
CA PHE A 10 5.57 -17.22 -4.04
C PHE A 10 5.49 -18.36 -5.05
N ARG A 11 6.45 -19.29 -5.00
CA ARG A 11 6.33 -20.52 -5.79
C ARG A 11 5.33 -21.44 -5.10
N LYS A 12 4.49 -22.16 -5.85
CA LYS A 12 3.52 -23.10 -5.28
C LYS A 12 4.19 -24.19 -4.46
N GLU A 13 5.40 -24.61 -4.85
CA GLU A 13 6.24 -25.52 -4.06
C GLU A 13 6.51 -25.00 -2.63
N GLU A 14 6.69 -23.69 -2.47
CA GLU A 14 6.87 -23.04 -1.16
C GLU A 14 5.56 -22.94 -0.37
N LEU A 15 4.42 -23.06 -1.05
CA LEU A 15 3.07 -22.94 -0.50
C LEU A 15 2.42 -24.30 -0.21
N LYS A 16 3.03 -25.40 -0.65
CA LYS A 16 2.47 -26.77 -0.54
C LYS A 16 1.01 -26.79 -1.03
N ASP A 17 0.08 -27.26 -0.19
CA ASP A 17 -1.35 -27.43 -0.49
C ASP A 17 -2.20 -26.19 -0.19
N LEU A 18 -1.59 -25.06 0.21
CA LEU A 18 -2.34 -23.84 0.50
C LEU A 18 -2.95 -23.27 -0.79
N THR A 19 -4.27 -23.13 -0.78
CA THR A 19 -5.01 -22.51 -1.88
C THR A 19 -4.94 -20.99 -1.81
N SER A 20 -5.33 -20.32 -2.90
CA SER A 20 -5.47 -18.85 -2.90
C SER A 20 -6.46 -18.36 -1.84
N THR A 21 -7.47 -19.15 -1.51
CA THR A 21 -8.46 -18.82 -0.49
C THR A 21 -7.84 -18.85 0.91
N ASP A 22 -7.08 -19.89 1.23
CA ASP A 22 -6.41 -20.03 2.54
C ASP A 22 -5.46 -18.86 2.81
N ILE A 23 -4.70 -18.46 1.78
CA ILE A 23 -3.78 -17.32 1.89
C ILE A 23 -4.55 -16.02 2.12
N LEU A 24 -5.70 -15.82 1.46
CA LEU A 24 -6.52 -14.64 1.71
C LEU A 24 -7.12 -14.66 3.11
N ASP A 25 -7.54 -15.80 3.65
CA ASP A 25 -8.08 -15.90 5.01
C ASP A 25 -7.02 -15.59 6.06
N VAL A 26 -5.80 -16.09 5.85
CA VAL A 26 -4.63 -15.76 6.67
C VAL A 26 -4.33 -14.25 6.64
N ILE A 27 -4.38 -13.64 5.45
CA ILE A 27 -4.18 -12.20 5.29
C ILE A 27 -5.30 -11.42 5.98
N GLN A 28 -6.55 -11.87 5.86
CA GLN A 28 -7.70 -11.24 6.50
C GLN A 28 -7.54 -11.23 8.03
N LYS A 29 -7.21 -12.38 8.61
CA LYS A 29 -6.96 -12.50 10.05
C LYS A 29 -5.85 -11.56 10.51
N TRP A 30 -4.75 -11.49 9.76
CA TRP A 30 -3.66 -10.55 10.06
C TRP A 30 -4.11 -9.08 9.98
N LEU A 31 -4.97 -8.73 9.03
CA LEU A 31 -5.54 -7.39 8.92
C LEU A 31 -6.45 -7.08 10.11
N GLU A 32 -7.31 -8.00 10.52
CA GLU A 32 -8.18 -7.86 11.68
C GLU A 32 -7.38 -7.72 12.99
N GLU A 33 -6.34 -8.55 13.20
CA GLU A 33 -5.40 -8.45 14.34
C GLU A 33 -4.66 -7.11 14.40
N LYS A 34 -4.54 -6.42 13.27
CA LYS A 34 -3.93 -5.09 13.15
C LYS A 34 -4.96 -3.96 13.11
N GLU A 35 -6.21 -4.27 13.45
CA GLU A 35 -7.34 -3.35 13.54
C GLU A 35 -7.66 -2.66 12.20
N PHE A 36 -7.43 -3.36 11.09
CA PHE A 36 -7.96 -2.94 9.79
C PHE A 36 -9.40 -3.40 9.63
N ALA A 37 -10.26 -2.50 9.19
CA ALA A 37 -11.62 -2.83 8.75
C ALA A 37 -11.56 -3.46 7.35
N ILE A 38 -12.19 -4.62 7.21
CA ILE A 38 -12.38 -5.26 5.91
C ILE A 38 -13.62 -4.64 5.26
N LEU A 39 -13.42 -3.97 4.12
CA LEU A 39 -14.51 -3.33 3.39
C LEU A 39 -15.18 -4.31 2.42
N ILE A 40 -14.38 -5.13 1.73
CA ILE A 40 -14.87 -6.08 0.73
C ILE A 40 -13.95 -7.31 0.71
N ARG A 41 -14.52 -8.50 0.90
CA ARG A 41 -13.89 -9.80 0.63
C ARG A 41 -14.49 -10.38 -0.65
N LYS A 42 -13.64 -10.73 -1.63
CA LYS A 42 -14.01 -11.53 -2.82
C LYS A 42 -13.04 -12.71 -2.94
N GLU A 43 -13.38 -13.70 -3.77
CA GLU A 43 -12.57 -14.91 -3.99
C GLU A 43 -11.08 -14.63 -4.26
N ASP A 44 -10.76 -13.59 -5.03
CA ASP A 44 -9.39 -13.27 -5.43
C ASP A 44 -8.79 -12.03 -4.74
N LYS A 45 -9.55 -11.34 -3.87
CA LYS A 45 -9.09 -10.08 -3.29
C LYS A 45 -9.73 -9.70 -1.96
N ILE A 46 -9.00 -8.91 -1.20
CA ILE A 46 -9.46 -8.20 0.00
C ILE A 46 -9.24 -6.71 -0.21
N VAL A 47 -10.29 -5.93 0.03
CA VAL A 47 -10.24 -4.48 0.15
C VAL A 47 -10.36 -4.15 1.63
N PHE A 48 -9.40 -3.42 2.16
CA PHE A 48 -9.35 -3.05 3.56
C PHE A 48 -9.11 -1.55 3.70
N HIS A 49 -9.47 -1.04 4.87
CA HIS A 49 -9.24 0.33 5.30
C HIS A 49 -8.94 0.34 6.79
N LYS A 50 -8.08 1.24 7.26
CA LYS A 50 -7.91 1.46 8.69
C LYS A 50 -8.87 2.55 9.13
N ALA A 51 -9.85 2.19 9.96
CA ALA A 51 -11.01 3.02 10.30
C ALA A 51 -10.73 4.24 11.19
N ASP A 52 -9.47 4.60 11.44
CA ASP A 52 -9.11 5.63 12.40
C ASP A 52 -8.37 6.81 11.74
N GLY A 53 -9.09 7.90 11.52
CA GLY A 53 -8.63 9.06 10.73
C GLY A 53 -7.41 9.77 11.31
N TRP A 54 -7.21 9.70 12.63
CA TRP A 54 -6.08 10.30 13.34
C TRP A 54 -4.76 9.56 13.17
N HIS A 55 -4.80 8.29 12.74
CA HIS A 55 -3.60 7.48 12.54
C HIS A 55 -3.00 7.55 11.14
N SER A 56 -3.50 8.43 10.28
CA SER A 56 -2.91 8.74 8.97
C SER A 56 -1.45 9.25 9.08
N PHE A 57 -1.05 9.74 10.26
CA PHE A 57 0.32 10.16 10.59
C PHE A 57 1.13 9.13 11.38
N ASN A 58 0.54 7.99 11.78
CA ASN A 58 1.25 6.97 12.52
C ASN A 58 2.00 6.04 11.55
N ALA A 59 3.32 5.95 11.68
CA ALA A 59 4.17 5.17 10.78
C ALA A 59 3.87 3.66 10.74
N ARG A 60 2.99 3.17 11.62
CA ARG A 60 2.48 1.79 11.65
C ARG A 60 1.16 1.58 10.90
N SER A 61 0.54 2.64 10.39
CA SER A 61 -0.83 2.63 9.82
C SER A 61 -0.86 2.82 8.30
N PHE A 62 0.19 2.38 7.61
CA PHE A 62 0.44 2.62 6.17
C PHE A 62 -0.50 1.91 5.19
N LEU A 63 -1.39 1.09 5.71
CA LEU A 63 -2.48 0.45 4.98
C LEU A 63 -3.79 1.21 5.26
N VAL A 64 -3.76 2.56 5.28
CA VAL A 64 -4.98 3.38 5.47
C VAL A 64 -6.09 2.88 4.57
N SER A 65 -5.80 2.55 3.31
CA SER A 65 -6.65 1.71 2.49
C SER A 65 -5.85 1.03 1.39
N GLY A 66 -6.28 -0.15 0.99
CA GLY A 66 -5.59 -0.89 -0.05
C GLY A 66 -6.38 -2.09 -0.55
N VAL A 67 -5.85 -2.68 -1.62
CA VAL A 67 -6.38 -3.90 -2.21
C VAL A 67 -5.25 -4.92 -2.22
N ILE A 68 -5.45 -6.02 -1.52
CA ILE A 68 -4.65 -7.22 -1.68
C ILE A 68 -5.38 -8.12 -2.67
N LYS A 69 -4.73 -8.41 -3.79
CA LYS A 69 -5.25 -9.32 -4.82
C LYS A 69 -4.29 -10.49 -4.97
N ILE A 70 -4.83 -11.70 -4.98
CA ILE A 70 -4.09 -12.89 -5.34
C ILE A 70 -4.33 -13.19 -6.82
N LYS A 71 -3.25 -13.52 -7.53
CA LYS A 71 -3.33 -14.09 -8.87
C LYS A 71 -2.58 -15.40 -8.86
N ASP A 72 -3.30 -16.46 -9.22
CA ASP A 72 -2.70 -17.73 -9.55
C ASP A 72 -2.21 -17.67 -11.01
N LYS A 73 -0.93 -17.97 -11.23
CA LYS A 73 -0.32 -18.09 -12.56
C LYS A 73 0.62 -19.29 -12.58
N ASN A 74 0.21 -20.36 -13.26
CA ASN A 74 0.99 -21.58 -13.44
C ASN A 74 1.49 -22.13 -12.09
N GLU A 75 2.79 -22.03 -11.83
CA GLU A 75 3.50 -22.49 -10.62
C GLU A 75 3.74 -21.38 -9.60
N GLU A 76 3.21 -20.17 -9.83
CA GLU A 76 3.39 -19.02 -8.96
C GLU A 76 2.06 -18.49 -8.44
N LEU A 77 2.08 -18.08 -7.18
CA LEU A 77 1.03 -17.29 -6.57
C LEU A 77 1.55 -15.87 -6.34
N ILE A 78 0.86 -14.89 -6.94
CA ILE A 78 1.27 -13.50 -6.91
C ILE A 78 0.31 -12.72 -6.02
N ILE A 79 0.85 -12.20 -4.92
CA ILE A 79 0.13 -11.32 -3.99
C ILE A 79 0.45 -9.88 -4.37
N ILE A 80 -0.56 -9.15 -4.82
CA ILE A 80 -0.48 -7.77 -5.24
C ILE A 80 -1.12 -6.90 -4.16
N ASN A 81 -0.32 -6.08 -3.49
CA ASN A 81 -0.82 -5.04 -2.60
C ASN A 81 -0.74 -3.69 -3.32
N GLY A 82 -1.89 -3.09 -3.61
CA GLY A 82 -1.96 -1.75 -4.21
C GLY A 82 -2.70 -0.77 -3.32
N ASN A 83 -2.30 0.49 -3.41
CA ASN A 83 -2.81 1.57 -2.56
C ASN A 83 -2.98 2.86 -3.38
N TRP A 84 -4.08 3.58 -3.15
CA TRP A 84 -4.44 4.82 -3.87
C TRP A 84 -3.86 6.10 -3.25
N MET A 85 -3.58 6.12 -1.95
CA MET A 85 -3.34 7.34 -1.18
C MET A 85 -2.06 8.11 -1.57
N VAL A 86 -1.03 7.46 -2.14
CA VAL A 86 0.19 8.19 -2.59
C VAL A 86 -0.14 9.15 -3.71
N PHE A 87 -1.03 8.75 -4.62
CA PHE A 87 -1.36 9.57 -5.77
C PHE A 87 -2.23 10.78 -5.37
N LEU A 88 -3.11 10.59 -4.36
CA LEU A 88 -3.92 11.67 -3.82
C LEU A 88 -3.08 12.75 -3.13
N ILE A 89 -1.94 12.38 -2.53
CA ILE A 89 -0.99 13.35 -2.00
C ILE A 89 -0.27 14.07 -3.15
N ALA A 90 0.08 13.38 -4.24
CA ALA A 90 0.83 14.00 -5.33
C ALA A 90 0.02 15.03 -6.14
N ILE A 91 -1.30 14.83 -6.30
CA ILE A 91 -2.14 15.69 -7.14
C ILE A 91 -2.13 17.17 -6.68
N PRO A 92 -2.41 17.50 -5.40
CA PRO A 92 -2.38 18.89 -4.93
C PRO A 92 -1.02 19.56 -5.18
N PHE A 93 0.09 18.87 -4.93
CA PHE A 93 1.42 19.43 -5.13
C PHE A 93 1.74 19.67 -6.61
N LEU A 94 1.33 18.75 -7.50
CA LEU A 94 1.45 18.96 -8.95
C LEU A 94 0.62 20.18 -9.40
N LEU A 95 -0.58 20.37 -8.85
CA LEU A 95 -1.38 21.56 -9.14
C LEU A 95 -0.71 22.84 -8.62
N PHE A 96 -0.14 22.83 -7.41
CA PHE A 96 0.59 23.97 -6.87
C PHE A 96 1.81 24.35 -7.73
N ILE A 97 2.60 23.37 -8.16
CA ILE A 97 3.76 23.60 -9.03
C ILE A 97 3.31 24.19 -10.38
N LEU A 98 2.27 23.61 -11.00
CA LEU A 98 1.74 24.10 -12.28
C LEU A 98 1.17 25.54 -12.16
N LEU A 99 0.50 25.84 -11.04
CA LEU A 99 0.00 27.19 -10.77
C LEU A 99 1.13 28.17 -10.50
N ALA A 100 2.20 27.72 -9.84
CA ALA A 100 3.38 28.54 -9.55
C ALA A 100 4.15 28.96 -10.81
N GLU A 101 4.15 28.12 -11.84
CA GLU A 101 4.76 28.45 -13.16
C GLU A 101 3.86 29.32 -14.04
N SER A 102 2.61 29.57 -13.64
CA SER A 102 1.69 30.39 -14.43
C SER A 102 2.07 31.89 -14.39
N ARG A 103 1.74 32.62 -15.46
CA ARG A 103 1.99 34.08 -15.56
C ARG A 103 1.23 34.93 -14.53
N TYR A 104 0.25 34.32 -13.85
CA TYR A 104 -0.57 34.95 -12.81
C TYR A 104 -0.12 34.53 -11.40
N SER A 105 0.94 33.73 -11.30
CA SER A 105 1.51 33.29 -10.05
C SER A 105 2.12 34.45 -9.27
N THR A 106 1.82 34.53 -7.98
CA THR A 106 2.49 35.41 -7.03
C THR A 106 3.64 34.71 -6.29
N PHE A 107 3.87 33.42 -6.56
CA PHE A 107 4.90 32.64 -5.90
C PHE A 107 6.28 33.00 -6.43
N ASP A 108 7.22 33.23 -5.53
CA ASP A 108 8.63 33.40 -5.88
C ASP A 108 9.36 32.05 -5.90
N LYS A 109 10.66 32.06 -6.26
CA LYS A 109 11.47 30.83 -6.31
C LYS A 109 11.59 30.17 -4.94
N GLY A 110 11.67 30.95 -3.87
CA GLY A 110 11.80 30.42 -2.51
C GLY A 110 10.53 29.68 -2.07
N ASP A 111 9.36 30.21 -2.41
CA ASP A 111 8.08 29.54 -2.15
C ASP A 111 8.00 28.19 -2.88
N VAL A 112 8.39 28.16 -4.15
CA VAL A 112 8.41 26.94 -4.98
C VAL A 112 9.37 25.90 -4.40
N ASP A 113 10.56 26.32 -3.96
CA ASP A 113 11.54 25.43 -3.33
C ASP A 113 10.99 24.82 -2.02
N ILE A 114 10.29 25.62 -1.20
CA ILE A 114 9.64 25.12 0.03
C ILE A 114 8.57 24.08 -0.29
N ILE A 115 7.73 24.34 -1.30
CA ILE A 115 6.70 23.39 -1.75
C ILE A 115 7.35 22.08 -2.22
N TRP A 116 8.46 22.17 -2.95
CA TRP A 116 9.22 21.00 -3.39
C TRP A 116 9.82 20.20 -2.23
N VAL A 117 10.42 20.86 -1.25
CA VAL A 117 10.95 20.20 -0.06
C VAL A 117 9.84 19.50 0.71
N PHE A 118 8.71 20.17 0.94
CA PHE A 118 7.54 19.56 1.57
C PHE A 118 7.01 18.37 0.78
N PHE A 119 6.93 18.48 -0.55
CA PHE A 119 6.53 17.38 -1.41
C PHE A 119 7.47 16.19 -1.24
N ILE A 120 8.78 16.39 -1.34
CA ILE A 120 9.78 15.32 -1.22
C ILE A 120 9.68 14.64 0.15
N VAL A 121 9.57 15.41 1.24
CA VAL A 121 9.48 14.86 2.59
C VAL A 121 8.19 14.06 2.77
N ILE A 122 7.04 14.61 2.38
CA ILE A 122 5.74 13.94 2.56
C ILE A 122 5.65 12.73 1.62
N PHE A 123 5.91 12.91 0.33
CA PHE A 123 5.82 11.85 -0.67
C PHE A 123 6.88 10.77 -0.44
N GLY A 124 8.15 11.17 -0.27
CA GLY A 124 9.27 10.25 -0.05
C GLY A 124 9.15 9.52 1.28
N GLY A 125 8.78 10.21 2.36
CA GLY A 125 8.48 9.61 3.65
C GLY A 125 7.33 8.61 3.55
N ASN A 126 6.27 8.94 2.82
CA ASN A 126 5.13 8.03 2.57
C ASN A 126 5.51 6.82 1.70
N LEU A 127 6.44 6.97 0.75
CA LEU A 127 6.91 5.87 -0.09
C LEU A 127 7.81 4.90 0.70
N LEU A 128 8.75 5.41 1.48
CA LEU A 128 9.72 4.61 2.23
C LEU A 128 9.03 3.69 3.25
N THR A 129 8.14 4.28 4.03
CA THR A 129 7.29 3.57 5.00
C THR A 129 6.40 2.51 4.35
N ARG A 130 5.92 2.71 3.12
CA ARG A 130 5.20 1.67 2.35
C ARG A 130 6.09 0.53 1.93
N ILE A 131 7.34 0.80 1.53
CA ILE A 131 8.30 -0.26 1.22
C ILE A 131 8.52 -1.13 2.47
N ILE A 132 8.69 -0.51 3.64
CA ILE A 132 8.83 -1.21 4.92
C ILE A 132 7.56 -2.02 5.24
N ALA A 133 6.38 -1.43 5.08
CA ALA A 133 5.11 -2.13 5.32
C ALA A 133 4.91 -3.32 4.37
N HIS A 134 5.29 -3.18 3.10
CA HIS A 134 5.24 -4.28 2.14
C HIS A 134 6.17 -5.43 2.56
N TRP A 135 7.38 -5.12 3.02
CA TRP A 135 8.28 -6.13 3.57
C TRP A 135 7.72 -6.79 4.83
N GLY A 136 7.05 -6.02 5.69
CA GLY A 136 6.33 -6.53 6.86
C GLY A 136 5.24 -7.53 6.48
N LEU A 137 4.38 -7.19 5.52
CA LEU A 137 3.34 -8.09 5.00
C LEU A 137 3.95 -9.35 4.38
N LYS A 138 4.98 -9.20 3.54
CA LYS A 138 5.70 -10.34 2.95
C LYS A 138 6.27 -11.27 4.02
N SER A 139 6.90 -10.70 5.05
CA SER A 139 7.48 -11.46 6.17
C SER A 139 6.39 -12.17 6.99
N ALA A 140 5.28 -11.49 7.26
CA ALA A 140 4.13 -12.07 7.95
C ALA A 140 3.57 -13.25 7.17
N ILE A 141 3.31 -13.09 5.87
CA ILE A 141 2.82 -14.18 5.01
C ILE A 141 3.79 -15.36 5.00
N LYS A 142 5.10 -15.11 4.83
CA LYS A 142 6.12 -16.17 4.93
C LYS A 142 6.11 -16.91 6.26
N LYS A 143 6.01 -16.19 7.39
CA LYS A 143 5.95 -16.81 8.72
C LYS A 143 4.67 -17.63 8.89
N MET A 144 3.54 -17.13 8.41
CA MET A 144 2.26 -17.83 8.52
C MET A 144 2.25 -19.10 7.69
N ILE A 145 2.77 -19.07 6.45
CA ILE A 145 2.96 -20.27 5.62
C ILE A 145 3.84 -21.30 6.35
N LYS A 146 4.96 -20.86 6.95
CA LYS A 146 5.87 -21.74 7.69
C LYS A 146 5.23 -22.37 8.94
N ASN A 147 4.32 -21.66 9.62
CA ASN A 147 3.63 -22.17 10.81
C ASN A 147 2.43 -23.06 10.49
N TYR A 148 1.87 -22.96 9.28
CA TYR A 148 0.83 -23.86 8.77
C TYR A 148 1.39 -25.20 8.27
N THR A 149 2.72 -25.35 8.25
CA THR A 149 3.47 -26.45 7.65
C THR A 149 4.24 -27.24 8.70
#